data_AF-A0AAV4IGR6-F1
#
_entry.id   AF-A0AAV4IGR6-F1
#
_cell.length_a   1.000
_cell.length_b   1.000
_cell.length_c   1.000
_cell.angle_alpha   90.00
_cell.angle_beta   90.00
_cell.angle_gamma   90.00
#
_symmetry.space_group_name_H-M   'P 1'
#
loop_
_entity.id
_entity.type
_entity.pdbx_description
1 polymer ?
#
loop_
_entity_poly.entity_id
_entity_poly.type
_entity_poly.pdbx_seq_one_letter_code
_entity_poly.pdbx_strand_id
1 'polypeptide(L)'
;MEELEDALKVMQNGRSPGPDNITNEMLAHLGFQAKRKILGLFNTSWKTGLVPSNWRKAILMPILKVGKPKNKGNSYRPISLTSCMCKLMERIINKRPVWYLEKHNILMEEQAASEAVRDGGGGVYIKWPDNSSSKISIPTGKYSTNYKAEAEALQEAAKVLVNSEATYHAKVVLLTDARSVLDALESTKCPDVNALAQATTTLSLTASKLVLQWIPGHVDIFGNDVADQLAKEGGMMEQIQHNPSYNNSALDCHWRLEHPQHNSRDAIHKPSKAEKVTIFRLRTWHNRLKHHLFSRFKIGDGPNCPCVANRQDAQHVFQDCPLLDDARLKYWPEPREMNQKFYGSALQLGITEEFIYASDLTI
;
A
#
# COMPACT_ATOMS: atom_id res chain seq x y z
N MET A 1 12.93 -10.37 -18.43
CA MET A 1 14.10 -10.72 -17.57
C MET A 1 14.36 -9.57 -16.61
N GLU A 2 14.48 -8.35 -17.12
CA GLU A 2 14.62 -7.10 -16.36
C GLU A 2 13.66 -6.96 -15.16
N GLU A 3 12.33 -7.08 -15.35
CA GLU A 3 11.37 -6.97 -14.25
C GLU A 3 11.66 -7.93 -13.07
N LEU A 4 12.12 -9.15 -13.36
CA LEU A 4 12.48 -10.15 -12.35
C LEU A 4 13.77 -9.74 -11.62
N GLU A 5 14.78 -9.24 -12.34
CA GLU A 5 16.00 -8.75 -11.71
C GLU A 5 15.74 -7.54 -10.80
N ASP A 6 14.91 -6.61 -11.24
CA ASP A 6 14.54 -5.45 -10.44
C ASP A 6 13.73 -5.85 -9.21
N ALA A 7 12.82 -6.81 -9.34
CA ALA A 7 12.06 -7.32 -8.22
C ALA A 7 12.94 -8.05 -7.18
N LEU A 8 14.00 -8.74 -7.63
CA LEU A 8 15.00 -9.40 -6.78
C LEU A 8 15.87 -8.38 -6.03
N LYS A 9 16.29 -7.28 -6.67
CA LYS A 9 17.13 -6.24 -6.04
C LYS A 9 16.49 -5.60 -4.81
N VAL A 10 15.16 -5.54 -4.78
CA VAL A 10 14.39 -4.91 -3.67
C VAL A 10 13.86 -5.95 -2.67
N MET A 11 14.30 -7.21 -2.74
CA MET A 11 13.98 -8.20 -1.70
C MET A 11 14.85 -7.96 -0.47
N GLN A 12 14.22 -7.90 0.70
CA GLN A 12 14.92 -7.74 1.97
C GLN A 12 15.40 -9.10 2.47
N ASN A 13 16.64 -9.15 2.94
CA ASN A 13 17.20 -10.32 3.60
C ASN A 13 16.66 -10.48 5.03
N GLY A 14 16.88 -11.64 5.65
CA GLY A 14 16.45 -11.97 7.01
C GLY A 14 14.95 -12.22 7.17
N ARG A 15 14.22 -12.44 6.06
CA ARG A 15 12.78 -12.70 6.08
C ARG A 15 12.51 -14.20 6.18
N SER A 16 11.61 -14.59 7.08
CA SER A 16 11.21 -15.99 7.26
C SER A 16 10.56 -16.56 5.99
N PRO A 17 10.92 -17.79 5.58
CA PRO A 17 10.32 -18.42 4.40
C PRO A 17 8.89 -18.89 4.66
N GLY A 18 8.17 -19.18 3.58
CA GLY A 18 6.88 -19.86 3.64
C GLY A 18 7.02 -21.38 3.75
N PRO A 19 5.93 -22.14 3.52
CA PRO A 19 5.91 -23.61 3.61
C PRO A 19 6.88 -24.35 2.67
N ASP A 20 7.41 -23.66 1.65
CA ASP A 20 8.38 -24.21 0.70
C ASP A 20 9.84 -24.06 1.17
N ASN A 21 10.07 -23.40 2.30
CA ASN A 21 11.40 -23.15 2.88
C ASN A 21 12.37 -22.40 1.94
N ILE A 22 11.85 -21.73 0.90
CA ILE A 22 12.67 -20.91 0.00
C ILE A 22 12.79 -19.51 0.57
N THR A 23 14.02 -19.08 0.87
CA THR A 23 14.30 -17.75 1.43
C THR A 23 14.61 -16.72 0.34
N ASN A 24 14.61 -15.43 0.73
CA ASN A 24 14.93 -14.35 -0.20
C ASN A 24 16.40 -14.40 -0.66
N GLU A 25 17.30 -14.81 0.23
CA GLU A 25 18.72 -14.96 -0.04
C GLU A 25 18.97 -16.04 -1.10
N MET A 26 18.26 -17.17 -1.00
CA MET A 26 18.36 -18.24 -2.01
C MET A 26 18.00 -17.71 -3.40
N LEU A 27 16.97 -16.86 -3.50
CA LEU A 27 16.52 -16.26 -4.75
C LEU A 27 17.49 -15.19 -5.27
N ALA A 28 18.05 -14.37 -4.38
CA ALA A 28 19.00 -13.32 -4.73
C ALA A 28 20.31 -13.89 -5.32
N HIS A 29 20.78 -15.04 -4.80
CA HIS A 29 22.03 -15.68 -5.23
C HIS A 29 21.87 -16.62 -6.44
N LEU A 30 20.69 -16.67 -7.08
CA LEU A 30 20.50 -17.53 -8.24
C LEU A 30 21.35 -17.09 -9.44
N GLY A 31 21.99 -18.08 -10.05
CA GLY A 31 22.64 -17.92 -11.36
C GLY A 31 21.62 -17.68 -12.48
N PHE A 32 22.12 -17.18 -13.61
CA PHE A 32 21.31 -16.82 -14.78
C PHE A 32 20.38 -17.94 -15.26
N GLN A 33 20.86 -19.19 -15.31
CA GLN A 33 20.05 -20.33 -15.76
C GLN A 33 18.88 -20.62 -14.82
N ALA A 34 19.10 -20.54 -13.50
CA ALA A 34 18.04 -20.72 -12.52
C ALA A 34 17.01 -19.58 -12.58
N LYS A 35 17.47 -18.34 -12.73
CA LYS A 35 16.59 -17.17 -12.97
C LYS A 35 15.72 -17.35 -14.21
N ARG A 36 16.27 -17.88 -15.31
CA ARG A 36 15.49 -18.21 -16.52
C ARG A 36 14.42 -19.27 -16.26
N LYS A 37 14.74 -20.30 -15.47
CA LYS A 37 13.75 -21.34 -15.10
C LYS A 37 12.63 -20.77 -14.24
N ILE A 38 12.95 -19.92 -13.26
CA ILE A 38 11.94 -19.21 -12.46
C ILE A 38 11.06 -18.32 -13.33
N LEU A 39 11.67 -17.54 -14.23
CA LEU A 39 10.92 -16.71 -15.16
C LEU A 39 9.98 -17.55 -16.04
N GLY A 40 10.44 -18.72 -16.51
CA GLY A 40 9.62 -19.69 -17.22
C GLY A 40 8.43 -20.16 -16.38
N LEU A 41 8.66 -20.52 -15.11
CA LEU A 41 7.60 -20.89 -14.18
C LEU A 41 6.57 -19.77 -13.99
N PHE A 42 7.02 -18.54 -13.74
CA PHE A 42 6.13 -17.38 -13.56
C PHE A 42 5.28 -17.11 -14.79
N ASN A 43 5.88 -17.15 -15.97
CA ASN A 43 5.17 -16.94 -17.23
C ASN A 43 4.15 -18.06 -17.49
N THR A 44 4.48 -19.31 -17.17
CA THR A 44 3.52 -20.43 -17.26
C THR A 44 2.38 -20.23 -16.27
N SER A 45 2.67 -19.86 -15.02
CA SER A 45 1.64 -19.57 -14.01
C SER A 45 0.75 -18.42 -14.41
N TRP A 46 1.29 -17.36 -15.01
CA TRP A 46 0.53 -16.24 -15.55
C TRP A 46 -0.42 -16.67 -16.68
N LYS A 47 0.09 -17.44 -17.65
CA LYS A 47 -0.69 -17.89 -18.82
C LYS A 47 -1.78 -18.90 -18.46
N THR A 48 -1.51 -19.79 -17.51
CA THR A 48 -2.41 -20.91 -17.17
C THR A 48 -3.32 -20.60 -16.00
N GLY A 49 -3.02 -19.58 -15.20
CA GLY A 49 -3.70 -19.31 -13.92
C GLY A 49 -3.41 -20.35 -12.83
N LEU A 50 -2.46 -21.27 -13.07
CA LEU A 50 -2.08 -22.33 -12.13
C LEU A 50 -0.76 -22.01 -11.44
N VAL A 51 -0.74 -22.18 -10.12
CA VAL A 51 0.47 -21.95 -9.29
C VAL A 51 0.83 -23.23 -8.53
N PRO A 52 2.11 -23.39 -8.11
CA PRO A 52 2.52 -24.48 -7.24
C PRO A 52 1.63 -24.59 -5.99
N SER A 53 1.37 -25.82 -5.54
CA SER A 53 0.47 -26.08 -4.41
C SER A 53 0.90 -25.38 -3.12
N ASN A 54 2.20 -25.27 -2.86
CA ASN A 54 2.75 -24.61 -1.69
C ASN A 54 2.55 -23.10 -1.69
N TRP A 55 2.39 -22.46 -2.85
CA TRP A 55 2.14 -21.00 -2.92
C TRP A 55 0.73 -20.63 -2.46
N ARG A 56 -0.19 -21.59 -2.46
CA ARG A 56 -1.56 -21.44 -1.95
C ARG A 56 -1.67 -21.70 -0.45
N LYS A 57 -0.55 -21.99 0.22
CA LYS A 57 -0.48 -22.29 1.65
C LYS A 57 0.32 -21.20 2.36
N ALA A 58 0.03 -20.99 3.64
CA ALA A 58 0.77 -20.09 4.50
C ALA A 58 0.96 -20.72 5.88
N ILE A 59 2.07 -20.39 6.55
CA ILE A 59 2.27 -20.71 7.97
C ILE A 59 1.69 -19.55 8.77
N LEU A 60 0.71 -19.82 9.64
CA LEU A 60 0.12 -18.82 10.52
C LEU A 60 0.92 -18.70 11.82
N MET A 61 1.56 -17.56 12.02
CA MET A 61 2.32 -17.22 13.21
C MET A 61 1.60 -16.09 13.97
N PRO A 62 0.94 -16.36 15.11
CA PRO A 62 0.33 -15.32 15.93
C PRO A 62 1.41 -14.54 16.69
N ILE A 63 1.51 -13.23 16.44
CA ILE A 63 2.40 -12.34 17.18
C ILE A 63 1.60 -11.55 18.21
N LEU A 64 1.99 -11.65 19.48
CA LEU A 64 1.35 -10.89 20.56
C LEU A 64 1.55 -9.39 20.35
N LYS A 65 0.46 -8.62 20.41
CA LYS A 65 0.50 -7.15 20.43
C LYS A 65 1.14 -6.69 21.73
N VAL A 66 2.06 -5.73 21.63
CA VAL A 66 2.75 -5.14 22.78
C VAL A 66 1.73 -4.65 23.82
N GLY A 67 1.96 -4.98 25.09
CA GLY A 67 1.11 -4.57 26.21
C GLY A 67 -0.27 -5.24 26.29
N LYS A 68 -0.60 -6.21 25.42
CA LYS A 68 -1.89 -6.91 25.46
C LYS A 68 -1.83 -8.25 26.21
N PRO A 69 -2.93 -8.64 26.89
CA PRO A 69 -2.93 -9.84 27.72
C PRO A 69 -2.91 -11.12 26.86
N LYS A 70 -2.04 -12.07 27.23
CA LYS A 70 -1.79 -13.32 26.48
C LYS A 70 -3.00 -14.26 26.39
N ASN A 71 -3.96 -14.13 27.30
CA ASN A 71 -5.13 -15.00 27.41
C ASN A 71 -6.31 -14.60 26.51
N LYS A 72 -6.22 -13.52 25.73
CA LYS A 72 -7.27 -13.09 24.79
C LYS A 72 -6.83 -13.27 23.35
N GLY A 73 -7.65 -13.90 22.50
CA GLY A 73 -7.31 -14.16 21.10
C GLY A 73 -7.09 -12.87 20.27
N ASN A 74 -7.84 -11.80 20.55
CA ASN A 74 -7.69 -10.50 19.87
C ASN A 74 -6.39 -9.74 20.23
N SER A 75 -5.63 -10.23 21.22
CA SER A 75 -4.31 -9.73 21.57
C SER A 75 -3.24 -10.13 20.56
N TYR A 76 -3.51 -11.04 19.63
CA TYR A 76 -2.54 -11.49 18.64
C TYR A 76 -2.82 -10.89 17.25
N ARG A 77 -1.76 -10.64 16.49
CA ARG A 77 -1.79 -10.35 15.06
C ARG A 77 -1.50 -11.65 14.32
N PRO A 78 -2.41 -12.16 13.49
CA PRO A 78 -2.09 -13.30 12.63
C PRO A 78 -1.14 -12.84 11.53
N ILE A 79 0.09 -13.36 11.52
CA ILE A 79 1.03 -13.14 10.43
C ILE A 79 1.07 -14.41 9.57
N SER A 80 0.81 -14.26 8.27
CA SER A 80 0.88 -15.34 7.30
C SER A 80 2.24 -15.35 6.60
N LEU A 81 3.04 -16.37 6.87
CA LEU A 81 4.28 -16.61 6.13
C LEU A 81 3.95 -17.34 4.82
N THR A 82 3.86 -16.60 3.73
CA THR A 82 3.66 -17.13 2.37
C THR A 82 5.00 -17.31 1.64
N SER A 83 5.00 -18.16 0.60
CA SER A 83 6.17 -18.45 -0.24
C SER A 83 6.87 -17.19 -0.75
N CYS A 84 8.20 -17.13 -0.59
CA CYS A 84 8.99 -16.02 -1.12
C CYS A 84 9.01 -15.98 -2.65
N MET A 85 8.94 -17.14 -3.32
CA MET A 85 8.78 -17.19 -4.78
C MET A 85 7.44 -16.59 -5.22
N CYS A 86 6.36 -16.89 -4.49
CA CYS A 86 5.04 -16.30 -4.78
C CYS A 86 5.07 -14.79 -4.63
N LYS A 87 5.61 -14.28 -3.51
CA LYS A 87 5.77 -12.85 -3.25
C LYS A 87 6.60 -12.15 -4.33
N LEU A 88 7.63 -12.82 -4.84
CA LEU A 88 8.45 -12.30 -5.93
C LEU A 88 7.63 -12.16 -7.22
N MET A 89 6.82 -13.16 -7.58
CA MET A 89 5.91 -13.08 -8.73
C MET A 89 4.85 -11.98 -8.55
N GLU A 90 4.22 -11.92 -7.38
CA GLU A 90 3.26 -10.88 -7.03
C GLU A 90 3.86 -9.49 -7.17
N ARG A 91 5.10 -9.29 -6.73
CA ARG A 91 5.79 -8.00 -6.85
C ARG A 91 6.04 -7.59 -8.29
N ILE A 92 6.45 -8.54 -9.15
CA ILE A 92 6.60 -8.29 -10.59
C ILE A 92 5.27 -7.86 -11.20
N ILE A 93 4.20 -8.59 -10.87
CA ILE A 93 2.85 -8.30 -11.39
C ILE A 93 2.38 -6.94 -10.88
N ASN A 94 2.52 -6.65 -9.58
CA ASN A 94 1.98 -5.46 -8.92
C ASN A 94 2.60 -4.15 -9.43
N LYS A 95 3.83 -4.18 -9.94
CA LYS A 95 4.43 -3.00 -10.59
C LYS A 95 3.57 -2.46 -11.74
N ARG A 96 2.91 -3.34 -12.51
CA ARG A 96 2.12 -2.95 -13.70
C ARG A 96 0.82 -2.22 -13.36
N PRO A 97 -0.09 -2.74 -12.51
CA PRO A 97 -1.30 -2.05 -12.13
C PRO A 97 -1.02 -0.83 -11.24
N VAL A 98 -0.03 -0.86 -10.34
CA VAL A 98 0.31 0.33 -9.52
C VAL A 98 0.68 1.52 -10.40
N TRP A 99 1.60 1.30 -11.35
CA TRP A 99 1.96 2.33 -12.34
C TRP A 99 0.74 2.89 -13.07
N TYR A 100 -0.16 2.00 -13.53
CA TYR A 100 -1.36 2.39 -14.25
C TYR A 100 -2.30 3.23 -13.37
N LEU A 101 -2.53 2.81 -12.13
CA LEU A 101 -3.43 3.49 -11.22
C LEU A 101 -2.90 4.86 -10.78
N GLU A 102 -1.59 4.98 -10.54
CA GLU A 102 -0.91 6.24 -10.20
C GLU A 102 -0.97 7.23 -11.35
N LYS A 103 -0.62 6.78 -12.57
CA LYS A 103 -0.57 7.63 -13.75
C LYS A 103 -1.92 8.24 -14.12
N HIS A 104 -2.99 7.49 -13.95
CA HIS A 104 -4.34 7.93 -14.30
C HIS A 104 -5.08 8.58 -13.14
N ASN A 105 -4.43 8.80 -11.98
CA ASN A 105 -5.08 9.26 -10.76
C ASN A 105 -6.31 8.41 -10.39
N ILE A 106 -6.30 7.14 -10.80
CA ILE A 106 -7.37 6.16 -10.53
C ILE A 106 -7.20 5.60 -9.13
N LEU A 107 -5.97 5.61 -8.58
CA LEU A 107 -5.78 5.45 -7.15
C LEU A 107 -6.64 6.48 -6.46
N MET A 108 -7.77 6.00 -5.93
CA MET A 108 -8.56 6.75 -4.99
C MET A 108 -7.60 7.12 -3.87
N GLU A 109 -7.73 8.33 -3.38
CA GLU A 109 -6.98 8.85 -2.23
C GLU A 109 -7.04 7.89 -1.03
N GLU A 110 -8.06 7.02 -0.99
CA GLU A 110 -8.27 5.98 0.01
C GLU A 110 -7.73 4.57 -0.33
N GLN A 111 -7.26 4.33 -1.56
CA GLN A 111 -6.74 3.04 -2.07
C GLN A 111 -5.25 3.06 -2.44
N ALA A 112 -4.63 4.23 -2.58
CA ALA A 112 -3.19 4.34 -2.36
C ALA A 112 -2.90 3.82 -0.94
N ALA A 113 -1.85 3.04 -0.76
CA ALA A 113 -1.51 2.41 0.52
C ALA A 113 -1.81 3.36 1.69
N SER A 114 -2.74 2.93 2.55
CA SER A 114 -3.26 3.65 3.71
C SER A 114 -2.21 3.78 4.83
N GLU A 115 -0.98 4.11 4.47
CA GLU A 115 0.09 4.61 5.34
C GLU A 115 0.52 6.04 4.95
N ALA A 116 -0.12 6.65 3.95
CA ALA A 116 -0.13 8.11 3.87
C ALA A 116 -1.14 8.61 4.91
N VAL A 117 -0.65 9.17 6.01
CA VAL A 117 -1.49 9.96 6.92
C VAL A 117 -2.01 11.14 6.09
N ARG A 118 -3.33 11.33 6.07
CA ARG A 118 -3.90 12.59 5.56
C ARG A 118 -3.36 13.69 6.46
N ASP A 119 -2.72 14.67 5.84
CA ASP A 119 -2.03 15.76 6.53
C ASP A 119 -0.89 15.21 7.42
N GLY A 120 0.18 14.73 6.77
CA GLY A 120 1.32 14.20 7.50
C GLY A 120 2.15 15.30 8.13
N GLY A 121 2.70 15.04 9.31
CA GLY A 121 3.60 15.96 9.99
C GLY A 121 4.92 15.32 10.39
N GLY A 122 5.98 16.11 10.34
CA GLY A 122 7.30 15.79 10.88
C GLY A 122 7.56 16.61 12.14
N GLY A 123 8.31 16.04 13.08
CA GLY A 123 8.63 16.68 14.36
C GLY A 123 10.12 16.62 14.65
N VAL A 124 10.67 17.74 15.11
CA VAL A 124 12.10 17.84 15.47
C VAL A 124 12.23 18.43 16.86
N TYR A 125 12.91 17.69 17.73
CA TYR A 125 13.35 18.17 19.03
C TYR A 125 14.88 18.27 19.05
N ILE A 126 15.41 19.47 19.33
CA ILE A 126 16.84 19.74 19.44
C ILE A 126 17.15 20.10 20.89
N LYS A 127 18.17 19.47 21.47
CA LYS A 127 18.73 19.86 22.76
C LYS A 127 20.12 20.45 22.55
N TRP A 128 20.32 21.68 23.00
CA TRP A 128 21.56 22.43 22.83
C TRP A 128 22.52 22.21 24.01
N PRO A 129 23.83 22.51 23.84
CA PRO A 129 24.83 22.33 24.90
C PRO A 129 24.56 23.13 26.18
N ASP A 130 23.87 24.26 26.07
CA ASP A 130 23.46 25.13 27.18
C ASP A 130 22.20 24.63 27.93
N ASN A 131 21.73 23.41 27.62
CA ASN A 131 20.47 22.81 28.08
C ASN A 131 19.18 23.50 27.58
N SER A 132 19.28 24.49 26.69
CA SER A 132 18.09 24.98 25.99
C SER A 132 17.59 23.94 24.99
N SER A 133 16.36 24.11 24.52
CA SER A 133 15.77 23.21 23.53
C SER A 133 14.95 23.93 22.48
N SER A 134 15.05 23.47 21.23
CA SER A 134 14.20 23.92 20.13
C SER A 134 13.21 22.82 19.75
N LYS A 135 12.00 23.22 19.39
CA LYS A 135 10.90 22.35 18.98
C LYS A 135 10.36 22.84 17.65
N ILE A 136 10.24 21.95 16.66
CA ILE A 136 9.82 22.30 15.31
C ILE A 136 8.79 21.27 14.86
N SER A 137 7.67 21.76 14.34
CA SER A 137 6.58 20.98 13.76
C SER A 137 6.47 21.34 12.29
N ILE A 138 6.40 20.34 11.41
CA ILE A 138 6.55 20.51 9.96
C ILE A 138 5.32 19.92 9.25
N PRO A 139 4.59 20.69 8.43
CA PRO A 139 3.57 20.13 7.54
C PRO A 139 4.24 19.48 6.33
N THR A 140 4.16 18.15 6.23
CA THR A 140 4.88 17.36 5.19
C THR A 140 4.00 17.10 3.95
N GLY A 141 2.80 17.66 3.95
CA GLY A 141 1.85 17.65 2.84
C GLY A 141 0.61 16.81 3.11
N LYS A 142 -0.41 17.08 2.31
CA LYS A 142 -1.73 16.43 2.40
C LYS A 142 -1.67 14.90 2.25
N TYR A 143 -0.74 14.42 1.43
CA TYR A 143 -0.42 12.99 1.33
C TYR A 143 1.07 12.83 1.61
N SER A 144 1.38 12.34 2.81
CA SER A 144 2.75 12.09 3.21
C SER A 144 2.85 10.73 3.87
N THR A 145 3.83 9.94 3.44
CA THR A 145 4.14 8.66 4.07
C THR A 145 4.95 8.91 5.34
N ASN A 146 4.89 8.00 6.32
CA ASN A 146 5.76 8.10 7.50
C ASN A 146 7.24 8.22 7.10
N TYR A 147 7.67 7.47 6.09
CA TYR A 147 9.04 7.58 5.56
C TYR A 147 9.38 9.00 5.09
N LYS A 148 8.49 9.65 4.33
CA LYS A 148 8.69 11.00 3.83
C LYS A 148 8.73 12.00 4.99
N ALA A 149 7.81 11.89 5.94
CA ALA A 149 7.74 12.78 7.09
C ALA A 149 9.02 12.72 7.96
N GLU A 150 9.53 11.51 8.19
CA GLU A 150 10.78 11.28 8.93
C GLU A 150 12.00 11.82 8.18
N ALA A 151 12.06 11.64 6.85
CA ALA A 151 13.13 12.19 6.03
C ALA A 151 13.13 13.72 6.01
N GLU A 152 11.95 14.35 5.89
CA GLU A 152 11.82 15.81 5.95
C GLU A 152 12.16 16.36 7.34
N ALA A 153 11.78 15.67 8.42
CA ALA A 153 12.14 16.05 9.78
C ALA A 153 13.67 16.04 9.98
N LEU A 154 14.36 14.98 9.55
CA LEU A 154 15.82 14.92 9.59
C LEU A 154 16.48 16.00 8.73
N GLN A 155 15.89 16.29 7.56
CA GLN A 155 16.41 17.30 6.65
C GLN A 155 16.31 18.69 7.29
N GLU A 156 15.18 18.99 7.93
CA GLU A 156 14.96 20.27 8.59
C GLU A 156 15.85 20.41 9.84
N ALA A 157 15.99 19.34 10.62
CA ALA A 157 16.95 19.30 11.73
C ALA A 157 18.37 19.63 11.25
N ALA A 158 18.80 19.02 10.13
CA ALA A 158 20.12 19.27 9.58
C ALA A 158 20.30 20.72 9.12
N LYS A 159 19.30 21.33 8.45
CA LYS A 159 19.35 22.75 8.05
C LYS A 159 19.46 23.69 9.24
N VAL A 160 18.65 23.47 10.28
CA VAL A 160 18.66 24.31 11.49
C VAL A 160 20.03 24.24 12.19
N LEU A 161 20.62 23.04 12.25
CA LEU A 161 21.93 22.86 12.84
C LEU A 161 23.04 23.52 12.00
N VAL A 162 22.99 23.42 10.67
CA VAL A 162 23.95 24.09 9.78
C VAL A 162 23.94 25.62 9.98
N ASN A 163 22.77 26.20 10.22
CA ASN A 163 22.60 27.64 10.38
C ASN A 163 22.85 28.15 11.82
N SER A 164 23.24 27.27 12.75
CA SER A 164 23.48 27.63 14.16
C SER A 164 24.96 27.70 14.46
N GLU A 165 25.41 28.81 15.05
CA GLU A 165 26.80 28.98 15.47
C GLU A 165 27.21 27.99 16.57
N ALA A 166 26.24 27.52 17.37
CA ALA A 166 26.46 26.50 18.40
C ALA A 166 26.90 25.14 17.84
N THR A 167 26.78 24.93 16.53
CA THR A 167 27.13 23.68 15.85
C THR A 167 28.59 23.66 15.38
N TYR A 168 29.24 24.82 15.24
CA TYR A 168 30.64 24.87 14.77
C TYR A 168 31.55 24.08 15.72
N HIS A 169 32.24 23.09 15.18
CA HIS A 169 33.12 22.18 15.93
C HIS A 169 32.43 21.38 17.07
N ALA A 170 31.09 21.35 17.12
CA ALA A 170 30.37 20.52 18.07
C ALA A 170 30.32 19.06 17.62
N LYS A 171 30.05 18.14 18.56
CA LYS A 171 29.67 16.76 18.25
C LYS A 171 28.15 16.72 18.12
N VAL A 172 27.66 16.40 16.93
CA VAL A 172 26.24 16.37 16.61
C VAL A 172 25.77 14.93 16.50
N VAL A 173 24.66 14.63 17.16
CA VAL A 173 23.99 13.32 17.09
C VAL A 173 22.56 13.53 16.66
N LEU A 174 22.17 12.98 15.51
CA LEU A 174 20.78 12.90 15.07
C LEU A 174 20.24 11.53 15.43
N LEU A 175 19.18 11.53 16.23
CA LEU A 175 18.47 10.32 16.65
C LEU A 175 17.17 10.21 15.84
N THR A 176 16.88 9.04 15.30
CA THR A 176 15.62 8.76 14.56
C THR A 176 15.21 7.31 14.78
N ASP A 177 13.91 7.03 14.84
CA ASP A 177 13.40 5.65 14.83
C ASP A 177 13.10 5.13 13.42
N ALA A 178 13.31 5.96 12.40
CA ALA A 178 13.11 5.65 10.99
C ALA A 178 14.32 4.94 10.38
N ARG A 179 14.54 3.67 10.76
CA ARG A 179 15.65 2.87 10.23
C ARG A 179 15.73 2.86 8.71
N SER A 180 14.58 2.82 8.04
CA SER A 180 14.48 2.82 6.58
C SER A 180 15.07 4.08 5.93
N VAL A 181 14.97 5.24 6.58
CA VAL A 181 15.54 6.51 6.09
C VAL A 181 17.06 6.47 6.17
N LEU A 182 17.61 5.91 7.25
CA LEU A 182 19.07 5.71 7.39
C LEU A 182 19.60 4.71 6.37
N ASP A 183 18.92 3.56 6.21
CA ASP A 183 19.28 2.55 5.19
C ASP A 183 19.27 3.16 3.77
N ALA A 184 18.35 4.10 3.50
CA ALA A 184 18.27 4.79 2.22
C ALA A 184 19.38 5.82 2.02
N LEU A 185 19.85 6.49 3.08
CA LEU A 185 21.01 7.39 3.00
C LEU A 185 22.32 6.65 2.71
N GLU A 186 22.45 5.41 3.18
CA GLU A 186 23.61 4.56 2.85
C GLU A 186 23.56 4.06 1.39
N SER A 187 22.37 3.95 0.82
CA SER A 187 22.14 3.48 -0.55
C SER A 187 22.00 4.66 -1.53
N THR A 188 23.06 4.98 -2.27
CA THR A 188 23.19 6.08 -3.27
C THR A 188 22.20 6.09 -4.46
N LYS A 189 21.07 5.37 -4.39
CA LYS A 189 20.15 5.10 -5.50
C LYS A 189 18.72 5.60 -5.30
N CYS A 190 18.43 6.35 -4.24
CA CYS A 190 17.08 6.87 -3.99
C CYS A 190 17.01 8.39 -4.26
N PRO A 191 16.30 8.84 -5.33
CA PRO A 191 16.16 10.26 -5.65
C PRO A 191 15.50 11.07 -4.51
N ASP A 192 14.62 10.44 -3.74
CA ASP A 192 13.79 11.09 -2.71
C ASP A 192 14.57 11.51 -1.46
N VAL A 193 15.79 11.02 -1.25
CA VAL A 193 16.65 11.41 -0.11
C VAL A 193 17.80 12.34 -0.49
N ASN A 194 17.88 12.77 -1.75
CA ASN A 194 18.98 13.63 -2.22
C ASN A 194 19.08 14.94 -1.42
N ALA A 195 17.95 15.56 -1.10
CA ALA A 195 17.93 16.80 -0.33
C ALA A 195 18.39 16.59 1.13
N LEU A 196 18.02 15.46 1.74
CA LEU A 196 18.49 15.06 3.07
C LEU A 196 19.99 14.72 3.05
N ALA A 197 20.46 13.99 2.04
CA ALA A 197 21.87 13.66 1.86
C ALA A 197 22.72 14.93 1.70
N GLN A 198 22.25 15.92 0.94
CA GLN A 198 22.91 17.22 0.82
C GLN A 198 22.94 17.97 2.17
N ALA A 199 21.81 18.07 2.87
CA ALA A 199 21.74 18.76 4.15
C ALA A 199 22.66 18.12 5.22
N THR A 200 22.69 16.79 5.30
CA THR A 200 23.56 16.05 6.22
C THR A 200 25.03 16.13 5.81
N THR A 201 25.35 16.16 4.52
CA THR A 201 26.71 16.41 4.03
C THR A 201 27.19 17.80 4.45
N THR A 202 26.38 18.84 4.24
CA THR A 202 26.72 20.20 4.68
C THR A 202 26.92 20.26 6.20
N LEU A 203 26.05 19.62 6.98
CA LEU A 203 26.19 19.53 8.43
C LEU A 203 27.48 18.83 8.85
N SER A 204 27.90 17.78 8.14
CA SER A 204 29.15 17.07 8.42
C SER A 204 30.40 17.93 8.19
N LEU A 205 30.32 18.94 7.33
CA LEU A 205 31.40 19.91 7.09
C LEU A 205 31.48 20.98 8.19
N THR A 206 30.33 21.32 8.79
CA THR A 206 30.24 22.33 9.85
C THR A 206 30.57 21.76 11.24
N ALA A 207 30.10 20.54 11.53
CA ALA A 207 30.29 19.88 12.82
C ALA A 207 31.66 19.19 12.91
N SER A 208 32.19 19.01 14.13
CA SER A 208 33.42 18.22 14.35
C SER A 208 33.20 16.72 14.11
N LYS A 209 31.99 16.25 14.40
CA LYS A 209 31.56 14.86 14.20
C LYS A 209 30.04 14.84 14.08
N LEU A 210 29.55 14.24 13.01
CA LEU A 210 28.13 13.94 12.84
C LEU A 210 27.90 12.44 13.03
N VAL A 211 26.92 12.09 13.87
CA VAL A 211 26.47 10.71 14.06
C VAL A 211 24.98 10.65 13.74
N LEU A 212 24.60 9.76 12.82
CA LEU A 212 23.22 9.37 12.59
C LEU A 212 23.00 8.06 13.35
N GLN A 213 22.07 8.02 14.30
CA GLN A 213 21.85 6.86 15.14
C GLN A 213 20.37 6.48 15.15
N TRP A 214 20.10 5.24 14.77
CA TRP A 214 18.78 4.66 14.93
C TRP A 214 18.46 4.42 16.41
N ILE A 215 17.26 4.76 16.84
CA ILE A 215 16.71 4.47 18.18
C ILE A 215 15.39 3.70 18.07
N PRO A 216 15.02 2.85 19.04
CA PRO A 216 13.72 2.21 19.02
C PRO A 216 12.60 3.22 19.35
N GLY A 217 11.56 3.27 18.54
CA GLY A 217 10.37 4.10 18.79
C GLY A 217 9.52 3.58 19.95
N HIS A 218 8.82 4.50 20.63
CA HIS A 218 7.89 4.21 21.74
C HIS A 218 8.50 3.45 22.95
N VAL A 219 9.74 3.78 23.32
CA VAL A 219 10.46 3.19 24.48
C VAL A 219 10.80 4.27 25.53
N ASP A 220 9.89 5.20 25.79
CA ASP A 220 10.03 6.29 26.78
C ASP A 220 11.32 7.11 26.62
N ILE A 221 11.74 7.35 25.38
CA ILE A 221 12.87 8.23 25.07
C ILE A 221 12.30 9.65 24.97
N PHE A 222 12.49 10.44 26.03
CA PHE A 222 11.91 11.79 26.16
C PHE A 222 11.99 12.64 24.88
N GLY A 223 13.16 12.71 24.23
CA GLY A 223 13.33 13.50 23.00
C GLY A 223 12.53 12.96 21.81
N ASN A 224 12.40 11.63 21.72
CA ASN A 224 11.59 10.97 20.69
C ASN A 224 10.10 11.20 20.93
N ASP A 225 9.64 11.09 22.18
CA ASP A 225 8.23 11.31 22.53
C ASP A 225 7.80 12.76 22.26
N VAL A 226 8.71 13.73 22.47
CA VAL A 226 8.49 15.13 22.09
C VAL A 226 8.45 15.29 20.57
N ALA A 227 9.36 14.64 19.83
CA ALA A 227 9.34 14.66 18.36
C ALA A 227 8.03 14.06 17.79
N ASP A 228 7.56 12.94 18.35
CA ASP A 228 6.27 12.33 17.99
C ASP A 228 5.09 13.27 18.22
N GLN A 229 5.12 14.05 19.31
CA GLN A 229 4.08 15.04 19.59
C GLN A 229 4.12 16.22 18.61
N LEU A 230 5.31 16.70 18.26
CA LEU A 230 5.51 17.76 17.26
C LEU A 230 5.11 17.29 15.85
N ALA A 231 5.35 16.02 15.52
CA ALA A 231 4.88 15.43 14.27
C ALA A 231 3.34 15.46 14.18
N LYS A 232 2.63 15.16 15.27
CA LYS A 232 1.16 15.29 15.31
C LYS A 232 0.71 16.74 15.13
N GLU A 233 1.41 17.69 15.76
CA GLU A 233 1.12 19.12 15.59
C GLU A 233 1.36 19.57 14.14
N GLY A 234 2.43 19.10 13.49
CA GLY A 234 2.73 19.37 12.08
C GLY A 234 1.64 18.86 11.13
N GLY A 235 1.00 17.74 11.47
CA GLY A 235 -0.16 17.23 10.73
C GLY A 235 -1.43 18.08 10.92
N MET A 236 -1.52 18.87 11.98
CA MET A 236 -2.63 19.80 12.21
C MET A 236 -2.44 21.17 11.53
N MET A 237 -1.25 21.45 10.98
CA MET A 237 -0.95 22.69 10.29
C MET A 237 -1.53 22.73 8.87
N GLU A 238 -1.58 23.92 8.27
CA GLU A 238 -2.02 24.10 6.89
C GLU A 238 -1.06 23.39 5.93
N GLN A 239 -1.59 22.46 5.12
CA GLN A 239 -0.79 21.62 4.23
C GLN A 239 -0.64 22.25 2.84
N ILE A 240 0.60 22.35 2.36
CA ILE A 240 0.90 22.84 1.01
C ILE A 240 0.76 21.69 0.00
N GLN A 241 -0.02 21.92 -1.07
CA GLN A 241 -0.22 20.94 -2.14
C GLN A 241 0.90 21.05 -3.18
N HIS A 242 1.73 20.02 -3.34
CA HIS A 242 2.63 19.90 -4.50
C HIS A 242 1.99 18.96 -5.54
N ASN A 243 1.79 19.45 -6.77
CA ASN A 243 1.45 18.59 -7.90
C ASN A 243 2.66 17.70 -8.23
N PRO A 244 2.51 16.36 -8.26
CA PRO A 244 3.62 15.49 -8.64
C PRO A 244 3.99 15.70 -10.11
N SER A 245 5.28 15.92 -10.39
CA SER A 245 5.82 16.00 -11.75
C SER A 245 6.50 14.68 -12.12
N TYR A 246 5.93 13.94 -13.05
CA TYR A 246 6.61 12.81 -13.70
C TYR A 246 6.43 12.87 -15.22
N ASN A 247 7.52 12.69 -15.96
CA ASN A 247 7.58 12.82 -17.42
C ASN A 247 7.05 11.54 -18.09
N ASN A 248 5.95 11.68 -18.83
CA ASN A 248 4.91 10.64 -19.02
C ASN A 248 4.76 10.08 -20.45
N SER A 249 5.56 10.50 -21.43
CA SER A 249 5.16 10.39 -22.84
C SER A 249 5.37 9.02 -23.50
N ALA A 250 6.45 8.29 -23.21
CA ALA A 250 6.79 7.09 -23.99
C ALA A 250 5.96 5.83 -23.64
N LEU A 251 5.66 5.62 -22.35
CA LEU A 251 4.91 4.44 -21.88
C LEU A 251 3.40 4.53 -22.14
N ASP A 252 2.88 5.75 -22.36
CA ASP A 252 1.46 5.99 -22.67
C ASP A 252 1.05 5.44 -24.04
N CYS A 253 1.93 5.64 -25.03
CA CYS A 253 1.66 5.28 -26.41
C CYS A 253 1.55 3.77 -26.60
N HIS A 254 2.40 2.98 -25.91
CA HIS A 254 2.43 1.53 -26.09
C HIS A 254 1.22 0.83 -25.45
N TRP A 255 0.83 1.24 -24.24
CA TRP A 255 -0.29 0.60 -23.52
C TRP A 255 -1.65 0.85 -24.18
N ARG A 256 -1.88 2.07 -24.71
CA ARG A 256 -3.11 2.41 -25.43
C ARG A 256 -3.28 1.62 -26.72
N LEU A 257 -2.18 1.24 -27.37
CA LEU A 257 -2.20 0.36 -28.54
C LEU A 257 -2.60 -1.08 -28.17
N GLU A 258 -2.22 -1.54 -26.98
CA GLU A 258 -2.54 -2.88 -26.49
C GLU A 258 -3.94 -3.00 -25.85
N HIS A 259 -4.56 -1.90 -25.43
CA HIS A 259 -5.84 -1.90 -24.69
C HIS A 259 -6.87 -0.89 -25.26
N PRO A 260 -7.31 -1.07 -26.51
CA PRO A 260 -8.22 -0.14 -27.20
C PRO A 260 -9.61 0.01 -26.56
N GLN A 261 -10.01 -0.92 -25.70
CA GLN A 261 -11.31 -0.94 -25.00
C GLN A 261 -11.39 -0.06 -23.74
N HIS A 262 -10.31 0.63 -23.35
CA HIS A 262 -10.30 1.45 -22.13
C HIS A 262 -11.20 2.70 -22.24
N ASN A 263 -12.21 2.82 -21.38
CA ASN A 263 -13.13 3.97 -21.34
C ASN A 263 -12.67 5.01 -20.31
N SER A 264 -12.06 6.10 -20.78
CA SER A 264 -11.60 7.22 -19.95
C SER A 264 -12.72 8.03 -19.28
N ARG A 265 -14.00 7.70 -19.52
CA ARG A 265 -15.18 8.41 -18.99
C ARG A 265 -15.94 7.62 -17.91
N ASP A 266 -15.32 6.62 -17.29
CA ASP A 266 -15.97 5.80 -16.26
C ASP A 266 -16.41 6.65 -15.05
N ALA A 267 -17.66 6.48 -14.63
CA ALA A 267 -18.24 7.25 -13.54
C ALA A 267 -17.91 6.70 -12.14
N ILE A 268 -17.15 5.60 -12.01
CA ILE A 268 -16.83 4.96 -10.71
C ILE A 268 -16.14 5.90 -9.72
N HIS A 269 -15.51 6.98 -10.18
CA HIS A 269 -14.84 7.95 -9.30
C HIS A 269 -15.81 8.91 -8.59
N LYS A 270 -17.08 8.98 -9.00
CA LYS A 270 -18.07 9.95 -8.51
C LYS A 270 -18.84 9.52 -7.24
N PRO A 271 -19.23 8.24 -7.05
CA PRO A 271 -19.95 7.80 -5.85
C PRO A 271 -19.15 7.90 -4.54
N SER A 272 -19.82 7.67 -3.41
CA SER A 272 -19.23 7.55 -2.08
C SER A 272 -18.27 6.36 -1.96
N LYS A 273 -17.46 6.34 -0.89
CA LYS A 273 -16.44 5.30 -0.67
C LYS A 273 -17.03 3.89 -0.56
N ALA A 274 -18.18 3.75 0.11
CA ALA A 274 -18.85 2.47 0.27
C ALA A 274 -19.33 1.94 -1.10
N GLU A 275 -19.99 2.80 -1.88
CA GLU A 275 -20.48 2.48 -3.22
C GLU A 275 -19.34 2.07 -4.16
N LYS A 276 -18.23 2.83 -4.15
CA LYS A 276 -17.02 2.52 -4.93
C LYS A 276 -16.48 1.12 -4.68
N VAL A 277 -16.35 0.73 -3.41
CA VAL A 277 -15.84 -0.60 -3.03
C VAL A 277 -16.79 -1.70 -3.52
N THR A 278 -18.10 -1.50 -3.32
CA THR A 278 -19.14 -2.44 -3.76
C THR A 278 -19.11 -2.64 -5.28
N ILE A 279 -19.10 -1.55 -6.05
CA ILE A 279 -19.03 -1.60 -7.52
C ILE A 279 -17.73 -2.23 -8.01
N PHE A 280 -16.59 -1.90 -7.38
CA PHE A 280 -15.31 -2.50 -7.75
C PHE A 280 -15.31 -4.02 -7.54
N ARG A 281 -15.85 -4.51 -6.41
CA ARG A 281 -15.98 -5.96 -6.13
C ARG A 281 -16.89 -6.67 -7.12
N LEU A 282 -17.97 -6.02 -7.55
CA LEU A 282 -18.85 -6.54 -8.60
C LEU A 282 -18.14 -6.66 -9.94
N ARG A 283 -17.49 -5.59 -10.40
CA ARG A 283 -16.78 -5.54 -11.71
C ARG A 283 -15.63 -6.54 -11.80
N THR A 284 -14.94 -6.76 -10.69
CA THR A 284 -13.80 -7.69 -10.62
C THR A 284 -14.23 -9.11 -10.26
N TRP A 285 -15.51 -9.34 -9.95
CA TRP A 285 -16.04 -10.62 -9.49
C TRP A 285 -15.41 -11.13 -8.19
N HIS A 286 -14.74 -10.24 -7.44
CA HIS A 286 -14.18 -10.47 -6.11
C HIS A 286 -15.12 -9.94 -5.03
N ASN A 287 -16.35 -10.45 -5.04
CA ASN A 287 -17.43 -10.08 -4.13
C ASN A 287 -17.70 -11.17 -3.08
N ARG A 288 -18.55 -10.86 -2.12
CA ARG A 288 -18.94 -11.77 -1.03
C ARG A 288 -20.18 -12.63 -1.31
N LEU A 289 -20.59 -12.77 -2.58
CA LEU A 289 -21.68 -13.69 -2.93
C LEU A 289 -21.25 -15.16 -2.72
N LYS A 290 -22.21 -16.05 -2.42
CA LYS A 290 -21.92 -17.46 -2.05
C LYS A 290 -21.04 -18.17 -3.09
N HIS A 291 -21.26 -17.93 -4.38
CA HIS A 291 -20.46 -18.59 -5.41
C HIS A 291 -18.96 -18.25 -5.29
N HIS A 292 -18.60 -16.98 -5.11
CA HIS A 292 -17.21 -16.56 -4.97
C HIS A 292 -16.59 -17.09 -3.68
N LEU A 293 -17.29 -16.90 -2.55
CA LEU A 293 -16.83 -17.33 -1.23
C LEU A 293 -16.56 -18.84 -1.18
N PHE A 294 -17.48 -19.64 -1.70
CA PHE A 294 -17.32 -21.10 -1.70
C PHE A 294 -16.26 -21.58 -2.71
N SER A 295 -16.23 -20.99 -3.90
CA SER A 295 -15.32 -21.45 -4.96
C SER A 295 -13.86 -21.12 -4.63
N ARG A 296 -13.60 -19.90 -4.12
CA ARG A 296 -12.24 -19.43 -3.83
C ARG A 296 -11.77 -19.74 -2.41
N PHE A 297 -12.63 -19.55 -1.41
CA PHE A 297 -12.22 -19.61 0.00
C PHE A 297 -12.81 -20.80 0.76
N LYS A 298 -13.72 -21.58 0.15
CA LYS A 298 -14.41 -22.71 0.80
C LYS A 298 -15.19 -22.28 2.05
N ILE A 299 -15.73 -21.06 2.02
CA ILE A 299 -16.56 -20.50 3.09
C ILE A 299 -18.05 -20.71 2.73
N GLY A 300 -18.84 -21.15 3.70
CA GLY A 300 -20.29 -21.38 3.55
C GLY A 300 -20.67 -22.84 3.27
N ASP A 301 -21.97 -23.07 3.11
CA ASP A 301 -22.62 -24.36 2.89
C ASP A 301 -22.60 -24.82 1.42
N GLY A 302 -22.43 -23.89 0.48
CA GLY A 302 -22.33 -24.17 -0.94
C GLY A 302 -22.34 -22.90 -1.80
N PRO A 303 -22.14 -23.03 -3.12
CA PRO A 303 -22.14 -21.89 -4.04
C PRO A 303 -23.55 -21.46 -4.47
N ASN A 304 -24.58 -22.20 -4.07
CA ASN A 304 -25.93 -22.08 -4.60
C ASN A 304 -26.73 -20.95 -3.97
N CYS A 305 -27.54 -20.28 -4.79
CA CYS A 305 -28.49 -19.30 -4.33
C CYS A 305 -29.64 -19.98 -3.55
N PRO A 306 -30.22 -19.34 -2.51
CA PRO A 306 -31.40 -19.88 -1.82
C PRO A 306 -32.60 -20.15 -2.74
N CYS A 307 -32.68 -19.51 -3.90
CA CYS A 307 -33.73 -19.78 -4.89
C CYS A 307 -33.55 -21.13 -5.61
N VAL A 308 -32.42 -21.82 -5.39
CA VAL A 308 -32.03 -23.14 -5.93
C VAL A 308 -31.89 -23.21 -7.46
N ALA A 309 -32.36 -22.21 -8.20
CA ALA A 309 -32.29 -22.17 -9.67
C ALA A 309 -30.86 -22.09 -10.21
N ASN A 310 -29.93 -21.42 -9.51
CA ASN A 310 -28.56 -21.25 -9.97
C ASN A 310 -27.58 -20.99 -8.80
N ARG A 311 -26.29 -20.91 -9.14
CA ARG A 311 -25.26 -20.40 -8.22
C ARG A 311 -25.49 -18.92 -7.91
N GLN A 312 -25.18 -18.50 -6.68
CA GLN A 312 -25.31 -17.09 -6.31
C GLN A 312 -24.07 -16.32 -6.80
N ASP A 313 -24.04 -15.99 -8.09
CA ASP A 313 -23.08 -15.06 -8.69
C ASP A 313 -23.76 -13.74 -9.08
N ALA A 314 -22.97 -12.74 -9.48
CA ALA A 314 -23.52 -11.43 -9.81
C ALA A 314 -24.42 -11.48 -11.05
N GLN A 315 -24.18 -12.37 -12.02
CA GLN A 315 -25.08 -12.53 -13.16
C GLN A 315 -26.47 -12.93 -12.69
N HIS A 316 -26.54 -14.03 -11.94
CA HIS A 316 -27.80 -14.55 -11.44
C HIS A 316 -28.52 -13.55 -10.52
N VAL A 317 -27.81 -12.95 -9.56
CA VAL A 317 -28.39 -11.98 -8.61
C VAL A 317 -29.00 -10.77 -9.33
N PHE A 318 -28.30 -10.22 -10.33
CA PHE A 318 -28.70 -8.98 -10.98
C PHE A 318 -29.58 -9.17 -12.21
N GLN A 319 -29.70 -10.38 -12.77
CA GLN A 319 -30.53 -10.62 -13.96
C GLN A 319 -31.66 -11.63 -13.73
N ASP A 320 -31.37 -12.74 -13.04
CA ASP A 320 -32.18 -13.95 -13.20
C ASP A 320 -32.76 -14.51 -11.89
N CYS A 321 -32.41 -13.97 -10.72
CA CYS A 321 -32.76 -14.56 -9.44
C CYS A 321 -34.23 -14.28 -9.08
N PRO A 322 -35.12 -15.29 -9.05
CA PRO A 322 -36.56 -15.05 -8.87
C PRO A 322 -36.90 -14.49 -7.48
N LEU A 323 -36.10 -14.79 -6.46
CA LEU A 323 -36.27 -14.20 -5.12
C LEU A 323 -36.01 -12.69 -5.07
N LEU A 324 -35.35 -12.15 -6.10
CA LEU A 324 -34.99 -10.75 -6.19
C LEU A 324 -35.71 -10.05 -7.35
N ASP A 325 -36.70 -10.68 -7.99
CA ASP A 325 -37.44 -10.09 -9.12
C ASP A 325 -38.13 -8.78 -8.72
N ASP A 326 -38.90 -8.79 -7.64
CA ASP A 326 -39.62 -7.61 -7.15
C ASP A 326 -38.66 -6.46 -6.78
N ALA A 327 -37.54 -6.81 -6.13
CA ALA A 327 -36.49 -5.84 -5.82
C ALA A 327 -35.86 -5.29 -7.09
N ARG A 328 -35.54 -6.13 -8.09
CA ARG A 328 -34.99 -5.66 -9.36
C ARG A 328 -35.97 -4.75 -10.10
N LEU A 329 -37.25 -5.09 -10.17
CA LEU A 329 -38.28 -4.26 -10.81
C LEU A 329 -38.44 -2.90 -10.12
N LYS A 330 -38.27 -2.84 -8.80
CA LYS A 330 -38.28 -1.58 -8.05
C LYS A 330 -37.13 -0.65 -8.46
N TYR A 331 -35.91 -1.17 -8.59
CA TYR A 331 -34.71 -0.36 -8.88
C TYR A 331 -34.43 -0.18 -10.38
N TRP A 332 -34.86 -1.14 -11.19
CA TRP A 332 -34.80 -1.14 -12.65
C TRP A 332 -36.15 -1.56 -13.23
N PRO A 333 -37.12 -0.62 -13.36
CA PRO A 333 -38.43 -0.92 -13.94
C PRO A 333 -38.36 -1.43 -15.38
N GLU A 334 -37.37 -0.95 -16.13
CA GLU A 334 -37.04 -1.43 -17.47
C GLU A 334 -35.85 -2.39 -17.42
N PRO A 335 -35.86 -3.51 -18.18
CA PRO A 335 -34.74 -4.43 -18.26
C PRO A 335 -33.43 -3.73 -18.64
N ARG A 336 -32.35 -4.07 -17.93
CA ARG A 336 -31.04 -3.44 -18.07
C ARG A 336 -29.94 -4.48 -18.11
N GLU A 337 -29.07 -4.37 -19.12
CA GLU A 337 -27.88 -5.21 -19.26
C GLU A 337 -26.92 -5.02 -18.09
N MET A 338 -26.12 -6.06 -17.79
CA MET A 338 -25.13 -6.01 -16.70
C MET A 338 -24.16 -4.84 -16.83
N ASN A 339 -23.71 -4.56 -18.05
CA ASN A 339 -22.79 -3.44 -18.29
C ASN A 339 -23.40 -2.09 -17.90
N GLN A 340 -24.71 -1.91 -18.07
CA GLN A 340 -25.38 -0.66 -17.69
C GLN A 340 -25.55 -0.52 -16.18
N LYS A 341 -25.66 -1.64 -15.45
CA LYS A 341 -25.70 -1.66 -13.99
C LYS A 341 -24.32 -1.37 -13.40
N PHE A 342 -23.26 -1.97 -13.95
CA PHE A 342 -21.92 -1.89 -13.33
C PHE A 342 -21.04 -0.78 -13.90
N TYR A 343 -21.24 -0.34 -15.13
CA TYR A 343 -20.42 0.68 -15.81
C TYR A 343 -21.21 1.91 -16.25
N GLY A 344 -22.39 2.10 -15.66
CA GLY A 344 -23.28 3.23 -15.93
C GLY A 344 -22.79 4.56 -15.36
N SER A 345 -23.66 5.57 -15.43
CA SER A 345 -23.46 6.88 -14.80
C SER A 345 -23.39 6.76 -13.27
N ALA A 346 -22.90 7.80 -12.58
CA ALA A 346 -22.79 7.81 -11.12
C ALA A 346 -24.12 7.48 -10.42
N LEU A 347 -25.24 7.99 -10.96
CA LEU A 347 -26.58 7.69 -10.48
C LEU A 347 -26.92 6.19 -10.62
N GLN A 348 -26.55 5.58 -11.75
CA GLN A 348 -26.79 4.15 -12.00
C GLN A 348 -25.94 3.25 -11.10
N LEU A 349 -24.73 3.69 -10.76
CA LEU A 349 -23.88 3.00 -9.80
C LEU A 349 -24.45 3.07 -8.38
N GLY A 350 -25.02 4.22 -7.98
CA GLY A 350 -25.72 4.37 -6.70
C GLY A 350 -26.93 3.43 -6.60
N ILE A 351 -27.77 3.37 -7.64
CA ILE A 351 -28.92 2.43 -7.71
C ILE A 351 -28.47 0.97 -7.52
N THR A 352 -27.32 0.60 -8.07
CA THR A 352 -26.77 -0.75 -7.93
C THR A 352 -26.39 -1.07 -6.48
N GLU A 353 -25.86 -0.10 -5.74
CA GLU A 353 -25.53 -0.26 -4.33
C GLU A 353 -26.79 -0.34 -3.47
N GLU A 354 -27.77 0.54 -3.70
CA GLU A 354 -29.04 0.53 -2.97
C GLU A 354 -29.77 -0.81 -3.14
N PHE A 355 -29.74 -1.39 -4.35
CA PHE A 355 -30.29 -2.71 -4.61
C PHE A 355 -29.60 -3.80 -3.77
N ILE A 356 -28.28 -3.76 -3.64
CA ILE A 356 -27.52 -4.72 -2.82
C ILE A 356 -27.92 -4.60 -1.36
N TYR A 357 -27.97 -3.38 -0.85
CA TYR A 357 -28.34 -3.09 0.54
C TYR A 357 -29.78 -3.55 0.83
N ALA A 358 -30.72 -3.20 -0.04
CA ALA A 358 -32.13 -3.56 0.12
C ALA A 358 -32.41 -5.06 -0.03
N SER A 359 -31.55 -5.79 -0.75
CA SER A 359 -31.66 -7.23 -0.98
C SER A 359 -30.97 -8.07 0.10
N ASP A 360 -30.47 -7.44 1.18
CA ASP A 360 -29.67 -8.07 2.24
C ASP A 360 -28.47 -8.88 1.69
N LEU A 361 -27.91 -8.41 0.58
CA LEU A 361 -26.75 -9.02 -0.05
C LEU A 361 -25.49 -8.42 0.55
N THR A 362 -24.63 -9.27 1.09
CA THR A 362 -23.29 -8.86 1.52
C THR A 362 -22.33 -8.98 0.34
N ILE A 363 -21.74 -7.86 -0.10
CA ILE A 363 -20.81 -7.79 -1.24
C ILE A 363 -19.42 -7.31 -0.87
#